data_AF-W4JR88-F1
#
_entry.id   AF-W4JR88-F1
#
_cell.length_a   1.000
_cell.length_b   1.000
_cell.length_c   1.000
_cell.angle_alpha   90.00
_cell.angle_beta   90.00
_cell.angle_gamma   90.00
#
_symmetry.space_group_name_H-M   'P 1'
#
loop_
_entity.id
_entity.type
_entity.pdbx_description
1 polymer ?
#
loop_
_entity_poly.entity_id
_entity_poly.type
_entity_poly.pdbx_seq_one_letter_code
_entity_poly.pdbx_strand_id
1 'polypeptide(L)'
;MSEARTQDFLAKQVNEGNNSDVRVPIVYLAFYHNNVGYIAMQHVGDRDCTRDDFPKIALAVKHLQQIPSPTSAPGPINGGPIMHRMFSGCISSVTYSSVDLLEEHINAFLAYRRHRRTVNLSEKAGIPLSLCIGDLHWGNFRIGSAG
;
A
#
# COMPACT_ATOMS: atom_id res chain seq x y z
N MET A 1 13.04 6.98 2.91
CA MET A 1 12.39 5.65 2.94
C MET A 1 10.98 5.78 2.37
N SER A 2 10.68 5.07 1.28
CA SER A 2 9.39 5.16 0.56
C SER A 2 8.20 4.70 1.42
N GLU A 3 8.41 3.66 2.23
CA GLU A 3 7.42 3.12 3.16
C GLU A 3 6.91 4.19 4.14
N ALA A 4 7.82 4.81 4.89
CA ALA A 4 7.47 5.85 5.87
C ALA A 4 6.74 7.05 5.26
N ARG A 5 7.08 7.45 4.02
CA ARG A 5 6.42 8.55 3.32
C ARG A 5 4.99 8.17 2.89
N THR A 6 4.79 6.94 2.45
CA THR A 6 3.46 6.41 2.13
C THR A 6 2.59 6.37 3.38
N GLN A 7 3.13 5.88 4.50
CA GLN A 7 2.42 5.85 5.78
C GLN A 7 2.09 7.25 6.31
N ASP A 8 3.02 8.20 6.26
CA ASP A 8 2.79 9.58 6.68
C ASP A 8 1.72 10.29 5.82
N PHE A 9 1.74 10.10 4.49
CA PHE A 9 0.69 10.59 3.60
C PHE A 9 -0.68 10.03 3.98
N LEU A 10 -0.77 8.73 4.22
CA LEU A 10 -2.00 8.08 4.66
C LEU A 10 -2.48 8.59 6.01
N ALA A 11 -1.58 8.79 6.97
CA ALA A 11 -1.91 9.29 8.30
C ALA A 11 -2.58 10.67 8.23
N LYS A 12 -2.05 11.57 7.38
CA LYS A 12 -2.64 12.88 7.15
C LYS A 12 -4.03 12.77 6.53
N GLN A 13 -4.16 12.04 5.43
CA GLN A 13 -5.44 11.93 4.72
C GLN A 13 -6.54 11.25 5.53
N VAL A 14 -6.21 10.19 6.27
CA VAL A 14 -7.20 9.43 7.05
C VAL A 14 -7.56 10.16 8.34
N ASN A 15 -6.56 10.63 9.10
CA ASN A 15 -6.81 11.17 10.44
C ASN A 15 -7.32 12.61 10.42
N GLU A 16 -7.09 13.38 9.36
CA GLU A 16 -7.69 14.72 9.17
C GLU A 16 -9.16 14.64 8.72
N GLY A 17 -9.58 13.48 8.19
CA GLY A 17 -10.98 13.23 7.88
C GLY A 17 -11.82 13.12 9.15
N ASN A 18 -13.06 13.63 9.12
CA ASN A 18 -14.04 13.43 10.21
C ASN A 18 -14.51 11.97 10.38
N ASN A 19 -13.82 10.99 9.79
CA ASN A 19 -14.14 9.58 9.88
C ASN A 19 -13.40 8.96 11.08
N SER A 20 -14.12 8.70 12.17
CA SER A 20 -13.56 8.09 13.38
C SER A 20 -13.28 6.60 13.26
N ASP A 21 -13.75 5.93 12.21
CA ASP A 21 -13.80 4.47 12.13
C ASP A 21 -12.45 3.83 11.75
N VAL A 22 -11.55 4.61 11.14
CA VAL A 22 -10.24 4.15 10.70
C VAL A 22 -9.19 5.15 11.15
N ARG A 23 -8.08 4.64 11.71
CA ARG A 23 -6.93 5.45 12.09
C ARG A 23 -5.66 4.84 11.53
N VAL A 24 -4.79 5.68 11.01
CA VAL A 24 -3.44 5.29 10.56
C VAL A 24 -2.41 5.89 11.52
N PRO A 25 -1.39 5.12 11.97
CA PRO A 25 -0.32 5.66 12.82
C PRO A 25 0.36 6.89 12.23
N ILE A 26 0.51 7.95 13.03
CA ILE A 26 1.33 9.11 12.68
C ILE A 26 2.81 8.69 12.73
N VAL A 27 3.58 8.99 11.69
CA VAL A 27 5.03 8.74 11.66
C VAL A 27 5.76 9.87 12.38
N TYR A 28 6.57 9.55 13.41
CA TYR A 28 7.38 10.53 14.12
C TYR A 28 8.80 10.66 13.57
N LEU A 29 9.40 9.53 13.20
CA LEU A 29 10.78 9.47 12.73
C LEU A 29 10.96 8.27 11.78
N ALA A 30 11.69 8.47 10.70
CA ALA A 30 12.11 7.40 9.81
C ALA A 30 13.56 7.58 9.38
N PHE A 31 14.39 6.55 9.54
CA PHE A 31 15.82 6.59 9.25
C PHE A 31 16.37 5.23 8.86
N TYR A 32 17.58 5.23 8.31
CA TYR A 32 18.35 4.01 8.06
C TYR A 32 19.50 3.89 9.05
N HIS A 33 19.74 2.69 9.54
CA HIS A 33 20.93 2.35 10.32
C HIS A 33 21.40 0.95 9.91
N ASN A 34 22.68 0.80 9.55
CA ASN A 34 23.26 -0.47 9.08
C ASN A 34 22.43 -1.19 7.99
N ASN A 35 21.98 -0.44 6.96
CA ASN A 35 21.11 -0.92 5.88
C ASN A 35 19.72 -1.43 6.30
N VAL A 36 19.32 -1.21 7.56
CA VAL A 36 17.97 -1.51 8.05
C VAL A 36 17.18 -0.21 8.16
N GLY A 37 15.95 -0.23 7.64
CA GLY A 37 15.01 0.88 7.78
C GLY A 37 14.24 0.79 9.09
N TYR A 38 14.19 1.90 9.83
CA TYR A 38 13.41 2.03 11.05
C TYR A 38 12.35 3.11 10.88
N ILE A 39 11.15 2.84 11.39
CA ILE A 39 10.02 3.78 11.46
C ILE A 39 9.54 3.77 12.90
N ALA A 40 9.62 4.93 13.56
CA ALA A 40 8.98 5.18 14.85
C ALA A 40 7.67 5.93 14.59
N MET A 41 6.56 5.37 15.06
CA MET A 41 5.22 5.86 14.78
C MET A 41 4.31 5.75 16.01
N GLN A 42 3.17 6.43 15.95
CA GLN A 42 2.14 6.41 16.98
C GLN A 42 1.68 4.98 17.26
N HIS A 43 1.58 4.63 18.54
CA HIS A 43 0.92 3.40 18.96
C HIS A 43 -0.59 3.50 18.72
N VAL A 44 -1.16 2.53 17.99
CA VAL A 44 -2.60 2.47 17.71
C VAL A 44 -3.17 1.10 18.09
N GLY A 45 -4.39 1.12 18.62
CA GLY A 45 -5.16 -0.08 18.96
C GLY A 45 -4.61 -0.89 20.14
N ASP A 46 -5.51 -1.62 20.79
CA ASP A 46 -5.23 -2.34 22.04
C ASP A 46 -4.99 -3.83 21.79
N ARG A 47 -5.63 -4.38 20.74
CA ARG A 47 -5.48 -5.78 20.33
C ARG A 47 -5.40 -5.90 18.81
N ASP A 48 -4.79 -6.98 18.37
CA ASP A 48 -4.82 -7.37 16.96
C ASP A 48 -6.24 -7.84 16.59
N CYS A 49 -6.62 -7.61 15.33
CA CYS A 49 -7.86 -8.12 14.79
C CYS A 49 -7.81 -9.65 14.66
N THR A 50 -8.95 -10.30 14.88
CA THR A 50 -9.15 -11.73 14.61
C THR A 50 -10.04 -11.90 13.36
N ARG A 51 -10.39 -13.14 13.06
CA ARG A 51 -11.33 -13.43 11.96
C ARG A 51 -12.72 -12.85 12.17
N ASP A 52 -13.14 -12.68 13.42
CA ASP A 52 -14.45 -12.13 13.75
C ASP A 52 -14.53 -10.63 13.41
N ASP A 53 -13.39 -9.95 13.28
CA ASP A 53 -13.29 -8.53 12.92
C ASP A 53 -13.26 -8.30 11.39
N PHE A 54 -13.44 -9.33 10.57
CA PHE A 54 -13.43 -9.19 9.10
C PHE A 54 -14.35 -8.10 8.56
N PRO A 55 -15.58 -7.90 9.07
CA PRO A 55 -16.42 -6.78 8.62
C PRO A 55 -15.77 -5.41 8.82
N LYS A 56 -15.05 -5.23 9.95
CA LYS A 56 -14.34 -3.97 10.25
C LYS A 56 -13.10 -3.80 9.38
N ILE A 57 -12.35 -4.88 9.15
CA ILE A 57 -11.21 -4.87 8.23
C ILE A 57 -11.67 -4.51 6.82
N ALA A 58 -12.77 -5.11 6.33
CA ALA A 58 -13.32 -4.80 5.02
C ALA A 58 -13.71 -3.32 4.89
N LEU A 59 -14.30 -2.74 5.94
CA LEU A 59 -14.62 -1.30 5.99
C LEU A 59 -13.35 -0.45 5.94
N ALA A 60 -12.30 -0.80 6.70
CA ALA A 60 -11.03 -0.10 6.69
C ALA A 60 -10.34 -0.16 5.31
N VAL A 61 -10.31 -1.34 4.68
CA VAL A 61 -9.74 -1.53 3.34
C VAL A 61 -10.51 -0.71 2.31
N LYS A 62 -11.84 -0.73 2.36
CA LYS A 62 -12.69 0.05 1.46
C LYS A 62 -12.42 1.55 1.61
N HIS A 63 -12.25 2.03 2.84
CA HIS A 63 -11.93 3.43 3.10
C HIS A 63 -10.57 3.82 2.52
N LEU A 64 -9.54 2.99 2.73
CA LEU A 64 -8.19 3.23 2.19
C LEU A 64 -8.17 3.22 0.65
N GLN A 65 -8.93 2.33 0.01
CA GLN A 65 -9.06 2.26 -1.45
C GLN A 65 -9.77 3.47 -2.07
N GLN A 66 -10.52 4.24 -1.28
CA GLN A 66 -11.16 5.47 -1.75
C GLN A 66 -10.19 6.65 -1.80
N ILE A 67 -9.02 6.54 -1.18
CA ILE A 67 -8.01 7.59 -1.20
C ILE A 67 -7.29 7.53 -2.57
N PRO A 68 -7.44 8.57 -3.41
CA PRO A 68 -6.74 8.60 -4.68
C PRO A 68 -5.24 8.75 -4.45
N SER A 69 -4.46 8.11 -5.31
CA SER A 69 -3.02 8.35 -5.39
C SER A 69 -2.78 9.83 -5.76
N PRO A 70 -1.83 10.51 -5.10
CA PRO A 70 -1.40 11.84 -5.49
C PRO A 70 -0.60 11.83 -6.81
N THR A 71 -0.27 10.64 -7.35
CA THR A 71 0.48 10.47 -8.60
C THR A 71 -0.23 9.51 -9.55
N SER A 72 -0.11 9.76 -10.85
CA SER A 72 -0.54 8.83 -11.90
C SER A 72 0.44 7.68 -12.16
N ALA A 73 1.69 7.81 -11.69
CA ALA A 73 2.70 6.77 -11.77
C ALA A 73 2.47 5.69 -10.69
N PRO A 74 2.57 4.39 -11.03
CA PRO A 74 2.40 3.33 -10.06
C PRO A 74 3.64 3.16 -9.17
N GLY A 75 3.39 2.88 -7.89
CA GLY A 75 4.42 2.63 -6.90
C GLY A 75 4.21 3.42 -5.61
N PRO A 76 5.26 3.55 -4.77
CA PRO A 76 5.14 4.25 -3.50
C PRO A 76 4.89 5.75 -3.67
N ILE A 77 4.28 6.36 -2.66
CA ILE A 77 4.03 7.80 -2.62
C ILE A 77 5.37 8.56 -2.64
N ASN A 78 5.46 9.58 -3.49
CA ASN A 78 6.69 10.31 -3.84
C ASN A 78 7.71 9.53 -4.70
N GLY A 79 7.27 8.44 -5.34
CA GLY A 79 8.08 7.71 -6.29
C GLY A 79 9.15 6.82 -5.68
N GLY A 80 9.81 6.07 -6.55
CA GLY A 80 10.76 5.01 -6.19
C GLY A 80 10.28 3.64 -6.66
N PRO A 81 11.10 2.60 -6.47
CA PRO A 81 10.76 1.28 -7.00
C PRO A 81 9.58 0.66 -6.25
N ILE A 82 8.78 -0.11 -6.98
CA ILE A 82 7.69 -0.90 -6.40
C ILE A 82 8.29 -2.00 -5.52
N MET A 83 7.78 -2.14 -4.31
CA MET A 83 8.09 -3.27 -3.43
C MET A 83 6.97 -4.31 -3.57
N HIS A 84 7.28 -5.49 -4.12
CA HIS A 84 6.33 -6.59 -4.27
C HIS A 84 7.07 -7.91 -4.50
N ARG A 85 6.50 -9.03 -4.03
CA ARG A 85 7.10 -10.38 -4.12
C ARG A 85 7.27 -10.90 -5.56
N MET A 86 6.66 -10.25 -6.54
CA MET A 86 6.86 -10.58 -7.95
C MET A 86 8.27 -10.20 -8.44
N PHE A 87 8.94 -9.26 -7.77
CA PHE A 87 10.28 -8.81 -8.15
C PHE A 87 11.36 -9.58 -7.39
N SER A 88 12.51 -9.75 -8.04
CA SER A 88 13.70 -10.31 -7.38
C SER A 88 14.08 -9.44 -6.19
N GLY A 89 14.32 -10.04 -5.02
CA GLY A 89 14.59 -9.29 -3.79
C GLY A 89 13.41 -8.46 -3.27
N CYS A 90 12.18 -8.74 -3.74
CA CYS A 90 10.95 -8.03 -3.38
C CYS A 90 10.92 -6.53 -3.75
N ILE A 91 11.82 -6.07 -4.62
CA ILE A 91 11.89 -4.68 -5.07
C ILE A 91 12.17 -4.62 -6.58
N SER A 92 11.44 -3.77 -7.29
CA SER A 92 11.71 -3.54 -8.72
C SER A 92 13.10 -2.92 -8.91
N SER A 93 13.81 -3.30 -9.98
CA SER A 93 15.06 -2.64 -10.39
C SER A 93 14.83 -1.29 -11.06
N VAL A 94 13.58 -0.98 -11.42
CA VAL A 94 13.19 0.24 -12.15
C VAL A 94 11.98 0.91 -11.50
N THR A 95 11.85 2.21 -11.74
CA THR A 95 10.63 2.97 -11.47
C THR A 95 9.77 3.02 -12.72
N TYR A 96 8.45 2.99 -12.55
CA TYR A 96 7.50 3.04 -13.67
C TYR A 96 6.91 4.45 -13.75
N SER A 97 6.98 5.07 -14.91
CA SER A 97 6.36 6.39 -15.14
C SER A 97 4.87 6.29 -15.53
N SER A 98 4.40 5.11 -15.92
CA SER A 98 3.01 4.86 -16.30
C SER A 98 2.56 3.44 -15.92
N VAL A 99 1.24 3.25 -15.87
CA VAL A 99 0.61 1.93 -15.70
C VAL A 99 0.93 1.02 -16.89
N ASP A 100 1.02 1.56 -18.10
CA ASP A 100 1.33 0.79 -19.31
C ASP A 100 2.71 0.10 -19.24
N LEU A 101 3.72 0.79 -18.72
CA LEU A 101 5.05 0.19 -18.53
C LEU A 101 5.03 -0.92 -17.47
N LEU A 102 4.20 -0.77 -16.43
CA LEU A 102 4.03 -1.81 -15.42
C LEU A 102 3.30 -3.02 -16.01
N GLU A 103 2.26 -2.79 -16.81
CA GLU A 103 1.55 -3.84 -17.56
C GLU A 103 2.50 -4.61 -18.49
N GLU A 104 3.28 -3.90 -19.32
CA GLU A 104 4.25 -4.50 -20.23
C GLU A 104 5.24 -5.39 -19.47
N HIS A 105 5.77 -4.91 -18.34
CA HIS A 105 6.66 -5.69 -17.50
C HIS A 105 5.99 -6.94 -16.94
N ILE A 106 4.76 -6.82 -16.39
CA ILE A 106 4.02 -7.97 -15.86
C ILE A 106 3.78 -8.99 -16.97
N ASN A 107 3.37 -8.56 -18.15
CA ASN A 107 3.10 -9.43 -19.30
C ASN A 107 4.38 -10.10 -19.81
N ALA A 108 5.50 -9.39 -19.88
CA ALA A 108 6.80 -9.95 -20.22
C ALA A 108 7.25 -11.01 -19.19
N PHE A 109 7.06 -10.74 -17.90
CA PHE A 109 7.33 -11.70 -16.83
C PHE A 109 6.46 -12.96 -16.94
N LEU A 110 5.15 -12.80 -17.16
CA LEU A 110 4.23 -13.93 -17.33
C LEU A 110 4.60 -14.77 -18.57
N ALA A 111 4.95 -14.13 -19.69
CA ALA A 111 5.43 -14.79 -20.89
C ALA A 111 6.74 -15.56 -20.65
N TYR A 112 7.71 -14.94 -19.95
CA TYR A 112 8.95 -15.61 -19.53
C TYR A 112 8.69 -16.86 -18.67
N ARG A 113 7.69 -16.80 -17.79
CA ARG A 113 7.22 -17.93 -16.97
C ARG A 113 6.34 -18.93 -17.74
N ARG A 114 6.15 -18.74 -19.05
CA ARG A 114 5.27 -19.54 -19.93
C ARG A 114 3.82 -19.61 -19.43
N HIS A 115 3.38 -18.57 -18.71
CA HIS A 115 2.01 -18.46 -18.25
C HIS A 115 1.10 -18.08 -19.43
N ARG A 116 -0.07 -18.72 -19.56
CA ARG A 116 -1.01 -18.48 -20.67
C ARG A 116 -1.87 -17.22 -20.53
N ARG A 117 -1.71 -16.49 -19.43
CA ARG A 117 -2.55 -15.33 -19.09
C ARG A 117 -1.72 -14.07 -19.23
N THR A 118 -2.37 -13.00 -19.66
CA THR A 118 -1.87 -11.63 -19.64
C THR A 118 -2.75 -10.80 -18.72
N VAL A 119 -2.23 -9.66 -18.27
CA VAL A 119 -3.02 -8.63 -17.62
C VAL A 119 -3.32 -7.53 -18.63
N ASN A 120 -4.51 -6.94 -18.50
CA ASN A 120 -4.95 -5.77 -19.24
C ASN A 120 -5.45 -4.72 -18.23
N LEU A 121 -4.54 -3.87 -17.81
CA LEU A 121 -4.79 -2.73 -16.93
C LEU A 121 -5.39 -1.55 -17.71
N SER A 122 -5.30 -1.53 -19.05
CA SER A 122 -5.93 -0.50 -19.88
C SER A 122 -7.46 -0.49 -19.80
N GLU A 123 -8.10 -1.62 -19.43
CA GLU A 123 -9.54 -1.67 -19.08
C GLU A 123 -9.90 -0.78 -17.87
N LYS A 124 -8.89 -0.33 -17.12
CA LYS A 124 -9.00 0.59 -16.00
C LYS A 124 -8.48 1.99 -16.36
N ALA A 125 -8.26 2.28 -17.65
CA ALA A 125 -7.87 3.61 -18.11
C ALA A 125 -8.88 4.67 -17.62
N GLY A 126 -8.36 5.77 -17.07
CA GLY A 126 -9.18 6.84 -16.48
C GLY A 126 -9.64 6.59 -15.04
N ILE A 127 -9.44 5.38 -14.48
CA ILE A 127 -9.61 5.15 -13.05
C ILE A 127 -8.33 5.59 -12.34
N PRO A 128 -8.39 6.55 -11.39
CA PRO A 128 -7.23 6.94 -10.63
C PRO A 128 -6.62 5.74 -9.91
N LEU A 129 -5.29 5.67 -9.87
CA LEU A 129 -4.61 4.75 -8.97
C LEU A 129 -5.07 5.04 -7.54
N SER A 130 -5.29 3.99 -6.77
CA SER A 130 -5.66 4.09 -5.36
C SER A 130 -4.64 3.38 -4.49
N LEU A 131 -4.69 3.67 -3.20
CA LEU A 131 -3.81 3.03 -2.23
C LEU A 131 -4.27 1.60 -1.96
N CYS A 132 -3.33 0.68 -2.11
CA CYS A 132 -3.52 -0.75 -1.88
C CYS A 132 -2.67 -1.18 -0.68
N ILE A 133 -3.28 -1.96 0.21
CA ILE A 133 -2.56 -2.62 1.30
C ILE A 133 -1.83 -3.82 0.71
N GLY A 134 -0.50 -3.73 0.64
CA GLY A 134 0.34 -4.78 0.04
C GLY A 134 0.31 -6.11 0.83
N ASP A 135 0.15 -6.04 2.15
CA ASP A 135 0.08 -7.21 3.04
C ASP A 135 -1.27 -7.28 3.74
N LEU A 136 -2.31 -7.65 2.98
CA LEU A 136 -3.69 -7.75 3.47
C LEU A 136 -3.87 -9.01 4.35
N HIS A 137 -3.39 -8.94 5.59
CA HIS A 137 -3.53 -9.96 6.60
C HIS A 137 -4.22 -9.36 7.85
N TRP A 138 -5.17 -10.07 8.47
CA TRP A 138 -5.93 -9.52 9.60
C TRP A 138 -5.04 -9.10 10.78
N GLY A 139 -3.90 -9.78 10.97
CA GLY A 139 -2.93 -9.44 12.03
C GLY A 139 -2.23 -8.10 11.82
N ASN A 140 -2.36 -7.48 10.65
CA ASN A 140 -1.84 -6.13 10.37
C ASN A 140 -2.85 -5.03 10.73
N PHE A 141 -4.01 -5.39 11.28
CA PHE A 141 -5.05 -4.46 11.75
C PHE A 141 -5.21 -4.58 13.25
N ARG A 142 -5.52 -3.46 13.91
CA ARG A 142 -5.73 -3.39 15.35
C ARG A 142 -7.03 -2.68 15.67
N ILE A 143 -7.72 -3.12 16.72
CA ILE A 143 -8.96 -2.53 17.21
C ILE A 143 -8.65 -1.56 18.35
N GLY A 144 -9.24 -0.37 18.29
CA GLY A 144 -9.20 0.61 19.37
C GLY A 144 -10.23 0.31 20.46
N SER A 145 -10.07 0.94 21.61
CA SER A 145 -10.85 0.71 22.83
C SER A 145 -12.36 0.95 22.67
N ALA A 146 -12.78 1.67 21.63
CA ALA A 146 -14.18 1.99 21.35
C ALA A 146 -14.96 0.87 20.65
N GLY A 147 -14.30 -0.22 20.25
CA GLY A 147 -14.94 -1.39 19.64
C GLY A 147 -15.09 -1.28 18.14
#